data_AF-A0A9D7HI85-F1
#
_entry.id   AF-A0A9D7HI85-F1
#
_cell.length_a   1.000
_cell.length_b   1.000
_cell.length_c   1.000
_cell.angle_alpha   90.00
_cell.angle_beta   90.00
_cell.angle_gamma   90.00
#
_symmetry.space_group_name_H-M   'P 1'
#
loop_
_entity.id
_entity.type
_entity.pdbx_description
1 polymer ?
#
loop_
_entity_poly.entity_id
_entity_poly.type
_entity_poly.pdbx_seq_one_letter_code
_entity_poly.pdbx_strand_id
1 'polypeptide(L)'
;MVLLRNVPPQSSNYWQRAGRAGRQERMAVISTYCRRANHDRFFFEDPLRLLSGSIAAPAFNLRNPVMLEKHIRATILTELLQLSHGNTEQARHIQTVLSVLFPPFIRDYLLDSNNSYKTDPQTTASLGTLLDQQCTTLTKNVLSHFVKF
;
A
#
# COMPACT_ATOMS: atom_id res chain seq x y z
N MET A 1 26.31 14.55 0.56
CA MET A 1 25.79 15.88 0.21
C MET A 1 24.36 15.72 -0.27
N VAL A 2 23.46 16.65 0.09
CA VAL A 2 22.10 16.72 -0.46
C VAL A 2 21.89 18.12 -1.04
N LEU A 3 21.38 18.17 -2.27
CA LEU A 3 21.00 19.42 -2.95
C LEU A 3 19.48 19.44 -3.14
N LEU A 4 18.84 20.48 -2.63
CA LEU A 4 17.41 20.73 -2.76
C LEU A 4 17.21 21.79 -3.86
N ARG A 5 16.52 21.43 -4.96
CA ARG A 5 16.30 22.33 -6.12
C ARG A 5 15.30 23.47 -5.85
N ASN A 6 14.53 23.35 -4.78
CA ASN A 6 13.55 24.31 -4.31
C ASN A 6 13.37 24.12 -2.80
N VAL A 7 12.82 25.13 -2.13
CA VAL A 7 12.50 25.03 -0.71
C VAL A 7 11.39 23.99 -0.51
N PRO A 8 11.57 22.97 0.35
CA PRO A 8 10.50 22.02 0.67
C PRO A 8 9.26 22.74 1.21
N PRO A 9 8.03 22.24 0.92
CA PRO A 9 6.81 22.92 1.33
C PRO A 9 6.55 22.85 2.84
N GLN A 10 7.15 21.88 3.53
CA GLN A 10 7.02 21.66 4.97
C GLN A 10 8.38 21.34 5.58
N SER A 11 8.56 21.70 6.85
CA SER A 11 9.77 21.41 7.64
C SER A 11 10.06 19.92 7.75
N SER A 12 9.02 19.08 7.85
CA SER A 12 9.15 17.61 7.83
C SER A 12 9.85 17.11 6.56
N ASN A 13 9.47 17.64 5.39
CA ASN A 13 10.08 17.30 4.12
C ASN A 13 11.54 17.74 4.03
N TYR A 14 11.88 18.89 4.63
CA TYR A 14 13.27 19.34 4.73
C TYR A 14 14.09 18.36 5.57
N TRP A 15 13.67 18.07 6.80
CA TRP A 15 14.40 17.18 7.71
C TRP A 15 14.55 15.76 7.17
N GLN A 16 13.53 15.21 6.50
CA GLN A 16 13.63 13.89 5.85
C GLN A 16 14.67 13.85 4.72
N ARG A 17 14.78 14.93 3.93
CA ARG A 17 15.74 15.02 2.82
C ARG A 17 17.15 15.34 3.33
N ALA A 18 17.26 16.29 4.26
CA ALA A 18 18.50 16.65 4.94
C ALA A 18 19.12 15.46 5.66
N GLY A 19 18.31 14.63 6.34
CA GLY A 19 18.76 13.43 7.04
C GLY A 19 19.30 12.31 6.14
N ARG A 20 19.17 12.42 4.80
CA ARG A 20 19.88 11.54 3.86
C ARG A 20 21.33 11.95 3.65
N ALA A 21 21.71 13.18 4.05
CA ALA A 21 23.08 13.62 4.12
C ALA A 21 23.67 13.30 5.49
N GLY A 22 24.96 12.95 5.51
CA GLY A 22 25.68 12.60 6.73
C GLY A 22 25.81 11.10 6.89
N ARG A 23 27.05 10.67 7.15
CA ARG A 23 27.43 9.32 7.56
C ARG A 23 28.29 9.49 8.80
N GLN A 24 28.37 8.47 9.67
CA GLN A 24 28.95 8.55 11.02
C GLN A 24 30.24 9.38 11.14
N GLU A 25 31.15 9.31 10.17
CA GLU A 25 32.46 9.95 10.24
C GLU A 25 32.71 11.04 9.18
N ARG A 26 31.67 11.50 8.46
CA ARG A 26 31.85 12.51 7.41
C ARG A 26 30.88 13.66 7.54
N MET A 27 31.40 14.88 7.39
CA MET A 27 30.60 16.09 7.35
C MET A 27 29.54 16.02 6.24
N ALA A 28 28.32 16.43 6.59
CA ALA A 28 27.20 16.54 5.68
C ALA A 28 27.07 17.99 5.22
N VAL A 29 27.02 18.21 3.90
CA VAL A 29 26.64 19.50 3.33
C VAL A 29 25.25 19.38 2.72
N ILE A 30 24.37 20.30 3.11
CA ILE A 30 23.00 20.42 2.60
C ILE A 30 22.89 21.81 1.97
N SER A 31 22.55 21.86 0.69
CA SER A 31 22.35 23.12 -0.03
C SER A 31 20.92 23.20 -0.54
N THR A 32 20.24 24.29 -0.24
CA THR A 32 18.88 24.56 -0.74
C THR A 32 18.92 25.73 -1.69
N TYR A 33 18.55 25.47 -2.94
CA TYR A 33 18.42 26.49 -3.96
C TYR A 33 17.01 27.10 -3.90
N CYS A 34 16.93 28.38 -3.55
CA CYS A 34 15.67 29.13 -3.53
C CYS A 34 15.41 29.75 -4.91
N ARG A 35 14.24 29.47 -5.48
CA ARG A 35 13.78 30.06 -6.75
C ARG A 35 13.12 31.43 -6.51
N ARG A 36 12.80 32.14 -7.60
CA ARG A 36 12.00 33.39 -7.57
C ARG A 36 10.50 33.15 -7.33
N ALA A 37 10.15 32.21 -6.47
CA ALA A 37 8.77 31.95 -6.04
C ALA A 37 8.52 32.60 -4.67
N ASN A 38 7.28 33.03 -4.38
CA ASN A 38 6.96 33.70 -3.12
C ASN A 38 7.27 32.82 -1.89
N HIS A 39 6.97 31.52 -1.98
CA HIS A 39 7.31 30.52 -0.95
C HIS A 39 8.82 30.48 -0.70
N ASP A 40 9.62 30.31 -1.75
CA ASP A 40 11.07 30.21 -1.66
C ASP A 40 11.70 31.51 -1.14
N ARG A 41 11.16 32.68 -1.54
CA ARG A 41 11.64 33.99 -1.05
C ARG A 41 11.39 34.18 0.44
N PHE A 42 10.21 33.81 0.92
CA PHE A 42 9.87 33.89 2.34
C PHE A 42 10.85 33.12 3.24
N PHE A 43 11.24 31.92 2.83
CA PHE A 43 12.24 31.10 3.55
C PHE A 43 13.69 31.47 3.23
N PHE A 44 13.95 32.20 2.14
CA PHE A 44 15.26 32.76 1.86
C PHE A 44 15.57 33.96 2.78
N GLU A 45 14.57 34.81 3.04
CA GLU A 45 14.67 35.96 3.95
C GLU A 45 14.84 35.50 5.42
N ASP A 46 14.19 34.41 5.82
CA ASP A 46 14.34 33.81 7.14
C ASP A 46 14.41 32.26 7.05
N PRO A 47 15.61 31.68 6.91
CA PRO A 47 15.77 30.23 6.77
C PRO A 47 15.51 29.47 8.07
N LEU A 48 15.66 30.11 9.23
CA LEU A 48 15.46 29.44 10.53
C LEU A 48 13.99 29.03 10.71
N ARG A 49 13.05 29.80 10.15
CA ARG A 49 11.62 29.44 10.12
C ARG A 49 11.33 28.08 9.49
N LEU A 50 12.07 27.70 8.43
CA LEU A 50 11.91 26.38 7.82
C LEU A 50 12.40 25.29 8.76
N LEU A 51 13.51 25.53 9.46
CA LEU A 51 14.15 24.56 10.35
C LEU A 51 13.36 24.35 11.64
N SER A 52 12.76 25.42 12.17
CA SER A 52 12.02 25.45 13.43
C SER A 52 10.52 25.16 13.28
N GLY A 53 10.04 24.85 12.08
CA GLY A 53 8.62 24.59 11.86
C GLY A 53 8.15 23.31 12.56
N SER A 54 6.98 23.38 13.20
CA SER A 54 6.38 22.25 13.91
C SER A 54 6.06 21.11 12.96
N ILE A 55 6.50 19.90 13.32
CA ILE A 55 6.20 18.67 12.59
C ILE A 55 5.05 17.98 13.30
N ALA A 56 3.85 18.10 12.72
CA ALA A 56 2.68 17.38 13.22
C ALA A 56 2.83 15.87 12.95
N ALA A 57 2.36 15.05 13.88
CA ALA A 57 2.22 13.62 13.66
C ALA A 57 1.19 13.36 12.53
N PRO A 58 1.40 12.33 11.68
CA PRO A 58 0.43 11.98 10.66
C PRO A 58 -0.88 11.56 11.31
N ALA A 59 -1.98 12.18 10.88
CA ALA A 59 -3.32 11.79 11.29
C ALA A 59 -3.86 10.70 10.36
N PHE A 60 -4.41 9.63 10.92
CA PHE A 60 -5.06 8.57 10.15
C PHE A 60 -6.57 8.76 10.18
N ASN A 61 -7.19 8.80 9.00
CA ASN A 61 -8.64 8.78 8.89
C ASN A 61 -9.14 7.32 8.85
N LEU A 62 -9.48 6.79 10.03
CA LEU A 62 -10.08 5.46 10.16
C LEU A 62 -11.55 5.41 9.73
N ARG A 63 -12.18 6.56 9.48
CA ARG A 63 -13.57 6.68 9.00
C ARG A 63 -13.63 6.74 7.47
N ASN A 64 -12.72 6.03 6.80
CA ASN A 64 -12.72 5.92 5.35
C ASN A 64 -13.30 4.56 4.94
N PRO A 65 -14.58 4.50 4.50
CA PRO A 65 -15.23 3.23 4.17
C PRO A 65 -14.53 2.50 3.02
N VAL A 66 -13.96 3.24 2.06
CA VAL A 66 -13.22 2.64 0.93
C VAL A 66 -11.94 1.94 1.41
N MET A 67 -11.24 2.52 2.38
CA MET A 67 -10.06 1.87 2.97
C MET A 67 -10.47 0.65 3.81
N LEU A 68 -11.53 0.77 4.61
CA LEU A 68 -12.03 -0.34 5.41
C LEU A 68 -12.44 -1.53 4.53
N GLU A 69 -13.18 -1.27 3.46
CA GLU A 69 -13.62 -2.30 2.51
C GLU A 69 -12.43 -3.02 1.85
N LYS A 70 -11.37 -2.28 1.47
CA LYS A 70 -10.14 -2.89 0.94
C LYS A 70 -9.46 -3.81 1.94
N HIS A 71 -9.40 -3.41 3.21
CA HIS A 71 -8.83 -4.25 4.26
C HIS A 71 -9.69 -5.50 4.50
N ILE A 72 -11.01 -5.36 4.57
CA ILE A 72 -11.93 -6.50 4.71
C ILE A 72 -11.73 -7.50 3.56
N ARG A 73 -11.71 -7.03 2.30
CA ARG A 73 -11.47 -7.88 1.13
C ARG A 73 -10.11 -8.59 1.18
N ALA A 74 -9.06 -7.88 1.62
CA ALA A 74 -7.72 -8.46 1.78
C ALA A 74 -7.67 -9.52 2.89
N THR A 75 -8.36 -9.28 4.02
CA THR A 75 -8.49 -10.25 5.11
C THR A 75 -9.24 -11.50 4.63
N ILE A 76 -10.34 -11.34 3.90
CA ILE A 76 -11.08 -12.48 3.32
C ILE A 76 -10.17 -13.30 2.40
N LEU A 77 -9.42 -12.64 1.51
CA LEU A 77 -8.48 -13.35 0.62
C LEU A 77 -7.39 -14.09 1.42
N THR A 78 -6.89 -13.48 2.50
CA THR A 78 -5.88 -14.10 3.37
C THR A 78 -6.43 -15.34 4.07
N GLU A 79 -7.64 -15.27 4.61
CA GLU A 79 -8.32 -16.42 5.23
C GLU A 79 -8.55 -17.55 4.21
N LEU A 80 -8.95 -17.21 2.99
CA LEU A 80 -9.12 -18.21 1.92
C LEU A 80 -7.78 -18.88 1.55
N LEU A 81 -6.69 -18.13 1.48
CA LEU A 81 -5.35 -18.70 1.26
C LEU A 81 -4.91 -19.60 2.42
N GLN A 82 -5.21 -19.23 3.66
CA GLN A 82 -4.92 -20.09 4.81
C GLN A 82 -5.71 -21.40 4.75
N LEU A 83 -6.98 -21.35 4.38
CA LEU A 83 -7.82 -22.53 4.21
C LEU A 83 -7.37 -23.41 3.02
N SER A 84 -6.73 -22.84 2.00
CA SER A 84 -6.28 -23.58 0.82
C SER A 84 -5.02 -24.43 1.06
N HIS A 85 -4.26 -24.15 2.13
CA HIS A 85 -3.04 -24.89 2.48
C HIS A 85 -3.26 -26.26 3.15
N GLY A 86 -4.51 -26.67 3.38
CA GLY A 86 -4.84 -27.98 3.96
C GLY A 86 -4.73 -29.16 2.97
N ASN A 87 -4.70 -30.38 3.49
CA ASN A 87 -4.74 -31.62 2.69
C ASN A 87 -6.16 -32.16 2.44
N THR A 88 -7.19 -31.40 2.80
CA THR A 88 -8.59 -31.80 2.63
C THR A 88 -9.08 -31.55 1.19
N GLU A 89 -10.12 -32.27 0.78
CA GLU A 89 -10.80 -32.02 -0.51
C GLU A 89 -11.26 -30.56 -0.66
N GLN A 90 -11.76 -29.98 0.44
CA GLN A 90 -12.16 -28.57 0.49
C GLN A 90 -10.99 -27.61 0.25
N ALA A 91 -9.84 -27.85 0.88
CA ALA A 91 -8.65 -27.02 0.71
C ALA A 91 -8.13 -27.06 -0.74
N ARG A 92 -8.11 -28.25 -1.37
CA ARG A 92 -7.76 -28.40 -2.79
C ARG A 92 -8.73 -27.67 -3.71
N HIS A 93 -10.03 -27.72 -3.42
CA HIS A 93 -11.03 -26.99 -4.18
C HIS A 93 -10.81 -25.49 -4.09
N ILE A 94 -10.61 -24.94 -2.89
CA ILE A 94 -10.30 -23.52 -2.67
C ILE A 94 -9.03 -23.13 -3.41
N GLN A 95 -7.96 -23.93 -3.30
CA GLN A 95 -6.70 -23.66 -3.99
C GLN A 95 -6.87 -23.59 -5.51
N THR A 96 -7.68 -24.49 -6.07
CA THR A 96 -7.96 -24.52 -7.51
C THR A 96 -8.67 -23.23 -7.94
N VAL A 97 -9.74 -22.84 -7.23
CA VAL A 97 -10.49 -21.61 -7.54
C VAL A 97 -9.58 -20.38 -7.44
N LEU A 98 -8.77 -20.27 -6.38
CA LEU A 98 -7.85 -19.16 -6.19
C LEU A 98 -6.77 -19.11 -7.27
N SER A 99 -6.19 -20.24 -7.68
CA SER A 99 -5.16 -20.26 -8.73
C SER A 99 -5.66 -19.80 -10.09
N VAL A 100 -6.94 -20.04 -10.39
CA VAL A 100 -7.55 -19.64 -11.66
C VAL A 100 -7.85 -18.13 -11.68
N LEU A 101 -8.32 -17.59 -10.55
CA LEU A 101 -8.74 -16.20 -10.43
C LEU A 101 -7.61 -15.24 -10.06
N PHE A 102 -6.62 -15.73 -9.32
CA PHE A 102 -5.48 -14.96 -8.84
C PHE A 102 -4.15 -15.63 -9.21
N PRO A 103 -3.86 -15.79 -10.51
CA PRO A 103 -2.59 -16.36 -10.93
C PRO A 103 -1.40 -15.47 -10.49
N PRO A 104 -0.22 -16.07 -10.29
CA PRO A 104 0.97 -15.38 -9.77
C PRO A 104 1.56 -14.38 -10.78
N PHE A 105 1.30 -14.54 -12.08
CA PHE A 105 1.84 -13.68 -13.12
C PHE A 105 0.74 -12.94 -13.87
N ILE A 106 1.00 -11.67 -14.19
CA ILE A 106 0.09 -10.83 -14.99
C ILE A 106 -0.20 -11.46 -16.36
N ARG A 107 0.78 -12.16 -16.93
CA ARG A 107 0.66 -12.89 -18.19
C ARG A 107 -0.57 -13.80 -18.20
N ASP A 108 -0.83 -14.50 -17.11
CA ASP A 108 -1.88 -15.52 -17.05
C ASP A 108 -3.29 -14.91 -17.01
N TYR A 109 -3.40 -13.61 -16.69
CA TYR A 109 -4.66 -12.88 -16.84
C TYR A 109 -4.94 -12.50 -18.30
N LEU A 110 -3.88 -12.25 -19.09
CA LEU A 110 -4.00 -11.68 -20.44
C LEU A 110 -3.90 -12.73 -21.54
N LEU A 111 -3.09 -13.78 -21.33
CA LEU A 111 -2.74 -14.76 -22.35
C LEU A 111 -3.29 -16.15 -22.02
N ASP A 112 -3.62 -16.91 -23.06
CA ASP A 112 -3.92 -18.33 -22.97
C ASP A 112 -2.64 -19.21 -23.02
N SER A 113 -2.82 -20.54 -22.98
CA SER A 113 -1.74 -21.51 -23.08
C SER A 113 -0.95 -21.43 -24.40
N ASN A 114 -1.58 -20.89 -25.45
CA ASN A 114 -1.00 -20.71 -26.78
C ASN A 114 -0.40 -19.30 -26.97
N ASN A 115 -0.25 -18.54 -25.87
CA ASN A 115 0.31 -17.19 -25.87
C ASN A 115 -0.52 -16.17 -26.70
N SER A 116 -1.81 -16.44 -26.89
CA SER A 116 -2.76 -15.55 -27.54
C SER A 116 -3.59 -14.79 -26.50
N TYR A 117 -4.04 -13.58 -26.85
CA TYR A 117 -4.86 -12.76 -25.94
C TYR A 117 -6.20 -13.42 -25.67
N LYS A 118 -6.59 -13.49 -24.39
CA LYS A 118 -7.93 -13.94 -23.99
C LYS A 118 -8.96 -12.92 -24.49
N THR A 119 -9.93 -13.40 -25.26
CA THR A 119 -11.04 -12.58 -25.78
C THR A 119 -12.14 -12.36 -24.75
N ASP A 120 -12.30 -13.31 -23.83
CA ASP A 120 -13.32 -13.28 -22.80
C ASP A 120 -12.73 -12.99 -21.41
N PRO A 121 -13.38 -12.12 -20.61
CA PRO A 121 -12.93 -11.84 -19.25
C PRO A 121 -13.05 -13.08 -18.37
N GLN A 122 -12.10 -13.26 -17.45
CA GLN A 122 -12.21 -14.32 -16.44
C GLN A 122 -13.46 -14.13 -15.58
N THR A 123 -14.26 -15.18 -15.48
CA THR A 123 -15.51 -15.16 -14.73
C THR A 123 -15.25 -15.33 -13.23
N THR A 124 -15.84 -14.46 -12.40
CA THR A 124 -15.72 -14.49 -10.93
C THR A 124 -16.79 -15.32 -10.23
N ALA A 125 -17.67 -15.99 -10.98
CA ALA A 125 -18.80 -16.75 -10.42
C ALA A 125 -18.36 -17.83 -9.43
N SER A 126 -17.25 -18.52 -9.71
CA SER A 126 -16.67 -19.53 -8.80
C SER A 126 -16.23 -18.95 -7.46
N LEU A 127 -15.78 -17.69 -7.44
CA LEU A 127 -15.48 -16.99 -6.19
C LEU A 127 -16.75 -16.72 -5.40
N GLY A 128 -17.81 -16.27 -6.07
CA GLY A 128 -19.11 -16.00 -5.45
C GLY A 128 -19.65 -17.24 -4.74
N THR A 129 -19.69 -18.38 -5.44
CA THR A 129 -20.16 -19.65 -4.87
C THR A 129 -19.30 -20.11 -3.69
N LEU A 130 -17.99 -19.89 -3.75
CA LEU A 130 -17.07 -20.25 -2.67
C LEU A 130 -17.29 -19.37 -1.44
N LEU A 131 -17.45 -18.05 -1.66
CA LEU A 131 -17.74 -17.10 -0.59
C LEU A 131 -19.07 -17.40 0.09
N ASP A 132 -20.10 -17.76 -0.68
CA ASP A 132 -21.41 -18.14 -0.15
C ASP A 132 -21.32 -19.39 0.74
N GLN A 133 -20.56 -20.41 0.30
CA GLN A 133 -20.33 -21.63 1.07
C GLN A 133 -19.55 -21.40 2.37
N GLN A 134 -18.61 -20.45 2.38
CA GLN A 134 -17.73 -20.16 3.53
C GLN A 134 -18.15 -18.93 4.33
N CYS A 135 -19.30 -18.32 4.01
CA CYS A 135 -19.72 -17.02 4.51
C CYS A 135 -19.70 -16.93 6.05
N THR A 136 -20.27 -17.93 6.73
CA THR A 136 -20.34 -17.95 8.21
C THR A 136 -18.95 -18.05 8.85
N THR A 137 -18.08 -18.91 8.30
CA THR A 137 -16.71 -19.10 8.79
C THR A 137 -15.87 -17.85 8.57
N LEU A 138 -15.91 -17.29 7.35
CA LEU A 138 -15.17 -16.08 7.00
C LEU A 138 -15.62 -14.88 7.83
N THR A 139 -16.92 -14.70 8.01
CA THR A 139 -17.45 -13.59 8.83
C THR A 139 -16.95 -13.69 10.26
N LYS A 140 -16.99 -14.89 10.86
CA LYS A 140 -16.49 -15.11 12.22
C LYS A 140 -14.99 -14.78 12.34
N ASN A 141 -14.18 -15.27 11.40
CA ASN A 141 -12.73 -15.04 11.43
C ASN A 141 -12.37 -13.58 11.20
N VAL A 142 -12.98 -12.94 10.19
CA VAL A 142 -12.78 -11.52 9.88
C VAL A 142 -13.14 -10.66 11.09
N LEU A 143 -14.31 -10.88 11.72
CA LEU A 143 -14.70 -10.14 12.92
C LEU A 143 -13.70 -10.34 14.07
N SER A 144 -13.15 -11.55 14.23
CA SER A 144 -12.16 -11.81 15.30
C SER A 144 -10.86 -11.00 15.16
N HIS A 145 -10.48 -10.63 13.92
CA HIS A 145 -9.30 -9.80 13.66
C HIS A 145 -9.55 -8.31 13.92
N PHE A 146 -10.78 -7.83 13.69
CA PHE A 146 -11.14 -6.42 13.85
C PHE A 146 -11.64 -6.06 15.26
N VAL A 147 -12.15 -7.02 16.05
CA VAL A 147 -12.64 -6.78 17.42
C VAL A 147 -11.51 -6.59 18.45
N LYS A 148 -10.25 -6.91 18.10
CA LYS A 148 -9.09 -6.75 18.99
C LYS A 148 -8.49 -5.33 19.02
N PHE A 149 -9.08 -4.38 18.31
CA PHE A 149 -8.70 -2.96 18.29
C PHE A 149 -9.72 -2.10 19.02
#